data_AF-A0A9P6TBJ3-F1
#
_entry.id   AF-A0A9P6TBJ3-F1
#
_cell.length_a   1.000
_cell.length_b   1.000
_cell.length_c   1.000
_cell.angle_alpha   90.00
_cell.angle_beta   90.00
_cell.angle_gamma   90.00
#
_symmetry.space_group_name_H-M   'P 1'
#
loop_
_entity.id
_entity.type
_entity.pdbx_description
1 polymer ?
#
loop_
_entity_poly.entity_id
_entity_poly.type
_entity_poly.pdbx_seq_one_letter_code
_entity_poly.pdbx_strand_id
1 'polypeptide(L)'
;MSTTKTEPKKLRIGYVPEHFCTPLLQLIESDPELAKTVELIPNPSGTGQMISGLKDRSLDVAIALTESLIAGIILGKEGSQVMGSVMALQHGWLANTPEPVEFVVKDSFKNLRDSVNDGSTAAFMWEWFTTKPYQDSGEVKFIGNVPTPWSSWVVVASPEEVNPDVLVPSRLTDFLKKLDQSIHQFGIEKGVRKPEHVEYIKNRFE
;
A
#
# COMPACT_ATOMS: atom_id res chain seq x y z
N MET A 1 -25.59 6.89 -39.36
CA MET A 1 -25.64 6.32 -38.00
C MET A 1 -24.32 6.63 -37.33
N SER A 2 -24.37 7.37 -36.22
CA SER A 2 -23.20 7.85 -35.48
C SER A 2 -22.48 6.65 -34.86
N THR A 3 -21.23 6.41 -35.27
CA THR A 3 -20.33 5.52 -34.55
C THR A 3 -19.99 6.21 -33.23
N THR A 4 -20.67 5.84 -32.15
CA THR A 4 -20.23 6.17 -30.79
C THR A 4 -18.87 5.55 -30.60
N LYS A 5 -17.79 6.34 -30.78
CA LYS A 5 -16.47 5.98 -30.28
C LYS A 5 -16.62 5.87 -28.76
N THR A 6 -16.70 4.65 -28.25
CA THR A 6 -16.53 4.38 -26.83
C THR A 6 -15.19 4.95 -26.42
N GLU A 7 -15.20 5.86 -25.44
CA GLU A 7 -13.98 6.38 -24.82
C GLU A 7 -13.07 5.20 -24.43
N PRO A 8 -11.76 5.26 -24.71
CA PRO A 8 -10.85 4.20 -24.33
C PRO A 8 -10.87 4.03 -22.81
N LYS A 9 -11.12 2.79 -22.34
CA LYS A 9 -11.18 2.49 -20.91
C LYS A 9 -9.84 2.83 -20.25
N LYS A 10 -9.88 3.51 -19.10
CA LYS A 10 -8.69 3.86 -18.32
C LYS A 10 -8.11 2.63 -17.62
N LEU A 11 -6.80 2.65 -17.38
CA LEU A 11 -6.11 1.67 -16.55
C LEU A 11 -6.39 1.97 -15.07
N ARG A 12 -7.05 1.06 -14.36
CA ARG A 12 -7.48 1.23 -12.96
C ARG A 12 -6.41 0.73 -12.01
N ILE A 13 -5.83 1.64 -11.23
CA ILE A 13 -4.69 1.37 -10.36
C ILE A 13 -5.10 1.54 -8.91
N GLY A 14 -5.16 0.43 -8.18
CA GLY A 14 -5.37 0.43 -6.74
C GLY A 14 -4.13 0.90 -5.99
N TYR A 15 -4.33 1.74 -4.98
CA TYR A 15 -3.26 2.21 -4.11
C TYR A 15 -3.78 2.49 -2.70
N VAL A 16 -2.90 2.41 -1.70
CA VAL A 16 -3.22 2.85 -0.33
C VAL A 16 -2.96 4.36 -0.23
N PRO A 17 -3.94 5.17 0.23
CA PRO A 17 -3.80 6.62 0.34
C PRO A 17 -2.92 7.03 1.54
N GLU A 18 -1.64 6.69 1.46
CA GLU A 18 -0.60 7.00 2.44
C GLU A 18 0.56 7.76 1.81
N HIS A 19 1.40 8.39 2.63
CA HIS A 19 2.50 9.25 2.17
C HIS A 19 3.49 8.58 1.19
N PHE A 20 3.59 7.24 1.18
CA PHE A 20 4.39 6.51 0.17
C PHE A 20 3.90 6.70 -1.27
N CYS A 21 2.61 6.99 -1.49
CA CYS A 21 2.06 7.22 -2.82
C CYS A 21 2.29 8.63 -3.35
N THR A 22 2.99 9.51 -2.61
CA THR A 22 3.27 10.89 -3.04
C THR A 22 3.82 11.00 -4.47
N PRO A 23 4.87 10.27 -4.89
CA PRO A 23 5.36 10.34 -6.28
C PRO A 23 4.32 9.90 -7.32
N LEU A 24 3.40 8.99 -6.96
CA LEU A 24 2.30 8.58 -7.84
C LEU A 24 1.27 9.71 -7.99
N LEU A 25 0.83 10.29 -6.87
CA LEU A 25 -0.19 11.32 -6.88
C LEU A 25 0.29 12.57 -7.61
N GLN A 26 1.50 13.04 -7.29
CA GLN A 26 2.11 14.20 -7.94
C GLN A 26 2.34 13.97 -9.45
N LEU A 27 2.66 12.74 -9.87
CA LEU A 27 2.76 12.39 -11.28
C LEU A 27 1.41 12.56 -11.99
N ILE A 28 0.34 11.97 -11.46
CA ILE A 28 -0.98 12.07 -12.08
C ILE A 28 -1.50 13.51 -12.11
N GLU A 29 -1.21 14.30 -11.07
CA GLU A 29 -1.60 15.71 -11.02
C GLU A 29 -0.80 16.60 -12.00
N SER A 30 0.46 16.27 -12.28
CA SER A 30 1.35 17.07 -13.15
C SER A 30 1.36 16.64 -14.62
N ASP A 31 0.85 15.45 -14.96
CA ASP A 31 0.75 14.95 -16.33
C ASP A 31 -0.72 14.71 -16.74
N PRO A 32 -1.40 15.74 -17.30
CA PRO A 32 -2.79 15.65 -17.74
C PRO A 32 -3.02 14.60 -18.84
N GLU A 33 -2.01 14.29 -19.66
CA GLU A 33 -2.15 13.27 -20.70
C GLU A 33 -2.13 11.87 -20.09
N LEU A 34 -1.26 11.62 -19.11
CA LEU A 34 -1.28 10.37 -18.35
C LEU A 34 -2.59 10.22 -17.56
N ALA A 35 -3.10 11.29 -16.95
CA ALA A 35 -4.37 11.29 -16.19
C ALA A 35 -5.61 10.95 -17.05
N LYS A 36 -5.54 11.11 -18.38
CA LYS A 36 -6.58 10.64 -19.30
C LYS A 36 -6.54 9.13 -19.49
N THR A 37 -5.40 8.49 -19.27
CA THR A 37 -5.19 7.05 -19.53
C THR A 37 -5.25 6.18 -18.28
N VAL A 38 -5.09 6.77 -17.10
CA VAL A 38 -5.04 6.08 -15.81
C VAL A 38 -6.14 6.62 -14.88
N GLU A 39 -6.70 5.73 -14.08
CA GLU A 39 -7.62 6.04 -12.98
C GLU A 39 -7.03 5.48 -11.68
N LEU A 40 -6.77 6.35 -10.70
CA LEU A 40 -6.33 5.92 -9.37
C LEU A 40 -7.54 5.60 -8.50
N ILE A 41 -7.56 4.40 -7.93
CA ILE A 41 -8.64 3.92 -7.07
C ILE A 41 -8.09 3.77 -5.64
N PRO A 42 -8.58 4.56 -4.67
CA PRO A 42 -8.09 4.49 -3.30
C PRO A 42 -8.60 3.21 -2.60
N ASN A 43 -7.67 2.50 -1.97
CA ASN A 43 -7.91 1.28 -1.19
C ASN A 43 -7.45 1.49 0.27
N PRO A 44 -8.23 2.20 1.11
CA PRO A 44 -7.83 2.56 2.47
C PRO A 44 -7.68 1.36 3.41
N SER A 45 -8.32 0.23 3.11
CA SER A 45 -8.16 -1.01 3.87
C SER A 45 -6.90 -1.81 3.48
N GLY A 46 -6.09 -1.29 2.56
CA GLY A 46 -4.79 -1.85 2.22
C GLY A 46 -4.82 -2.98 1.19
N THR A 47 -3.77 -3.81 1.20
CA THR A 47 -3.51 -4.85 0.20
C THR A 47 -4.63 -5.89 0.10
N GLY A 48 -5.32 -6.24 1.19
CA GLY A 48 -6.44 -7.19 1.14
C GLY A 48 -7.58 -6.73 0.24
N GLN A 49 -7.91 -5.43 0.30
CA GLN A 49 -8.91 -4.81 -0.56
C GLN A 49 -8.44 -4.83 -2.03
N MET A 50 -7.16 -4.56 -2.29
CA MET A 50 -6.60 -4.61 -3.64
C MET A 50 -6.58 -6.02 -4.23
N ILE A 51 -6.28 -7.05 -3.44
CA ILE A 51 -6.38 -8.45 -3.87
C ILE A 51 -7.81 -8.78 -4.31
N SER A 52 -8.80 -8.35 -3.53
CA SER A 52 -10.22 -8.53 -3.89
C SER A 52 -10.56 -7.80 -5.18
N GLY A 53 -10.06 -6.56 -5.34
CA GLY A 53 -10.27 -5.76 -6.54
C GLY A 53 -9.61 -6.34 -7.81
N LEU A 54 -8.48 -7.02 -7.67
CA LEU A 54 -7.86 -7.76 -8.77
C LEU A 54 -8.67 -9.01 -9.14
N LYS A 55 -9.24 -9.72 -8.14
CA LYS A 55 -10.06 -10.93 -8.35
C LYS A 55 -11.41 -10.62 -9.00
N ASP A 56 -12.08 -9.56 -8.56
CA ASP A 56 -13.40 -9.15 -9.09
C ASP A 56 -13.29 -8.27 -10.34
N ARG A 57 -12.07 -7.96 -10.78
CA ARG A 57 -11.74 -7.15 -11.95
C ARG A 57 -12.22 -5.70 -11.84
N SER A 58 -12.35 -5.16 -10.62
CA SER A 58 -12.51 -3.73 -10.37
C SER A 58 -11.17 -2.97 -10.47
N LEU A 59 -10.04 -3.66 -10.29
CA LEU A 59 -8.68 -3.15 -10.48
C LEU A 59 -7.95 -3.90 -11.60
N ASP A 60 -7.07 -3.19 -12.33
CA ASP A 60 -6.20 -3.76 -13.35
C ASP A 60 -4.76 -3.92 -12.82
N VAL A 61 -4.32 -2.95 -12.02
CA VAL A 61 -3.00 -2.88 -11.37
C VAL A 61 -3.19 -2.55 -9.89
N ALA A 62 -2.30 -3.05 -9.04
CA ALA A 62 -2.23 -2.70 -7.63
C ALA A 62 -0.80 -2.35 -7.23
N ILE A 63 -0.66 -1.29 -6.42
CA ILE A 63 0.58 -0.94 -5.73
C ILE A 63 0.41 -1.36 -4.27
N ALA A 64 1.00 -2.49 -3.91
CA ALA A 64 0.64 -3.24 -2.72
C ALA A 64 1.86 -3.65 -1.88
N LEU A 65 1.60 -3.98 -0.61
CA LEU A 65 2.63 -4.54 0.28
C LEU A 65 3.02 -5.95 -0.18
N THR A 66 4.33 -6.18 -0.28
CA THR A 66 4.91 -7.41 -0.82
C THR A 66 4.45 -8.65 -0.07
N GLU A 67 4.60 -8.67 1.26
CA GLU A 67 4.23 -9.83 2.07
C GLU A 67 2.74 -10.09 2.05
N SER A 68 1.93 -9.04 2.03
CA SER A 68 0.48 -9.17 1.98
C SER A 68 -0.01 -9.75 0.66
N LEU A 69 0.61 -9.35 -0.44
CA LEU A 69 0.32 -9.92 -1.74
C LEU A 69 0.74 -11.39 -1.82
N ILE A 70 1.97 -11.72 -1.40
CA ILE A 70 2.49 -13.09 -1.43
C ILE A 70 1.63 -14.01 -0.56
N ALA A 71 1.29 -13.59 0.66
CA ALA A 71 0.41 -14.35 1.55
C ALA A 71 -0.99 -14.53 0.94
N GLY A 72 -1.54 -13.48 0.32
CA GLY A 72 -2.83 -13.53 -0.35
C GLY A 72 -2.87 -14.50 -1.54
N ILE A 73 -1.79 -14.57 -2.32
CA ILE A 73 -1.67 -15.46 -3.48
C ILE A 73 -1.41 -16.91 -3.05
N ILE A 74 -0.45 -17.14 -2.17
CA ILE A 74 0.02 -18.50 -1.82
C ILE A 74 -0.89 -19.16 -0.78
N LEU A 75 -1.31 -18.40 0.24
CA LEU A 75 -2.04 -18.94 1.39
C LEU A 75 -3.55 -18.67 1.33
N GLY A 76 -3.99 -17.77 0.44
CA GLY A 76 -5.38 -17.32 0.40
C GLY A 76 -5.82 -16.58 1.67
N LYS A 77 -4.86 -16.01 2.43
CA LYS A 77 -5.09 -15.33 3.71
C LYS A 77 -4.66 -13.87 3.65
N GLU A 78 -5.22 -13.05 4.54
CA GLU A 78 -4.75 -11.68 4.76
C GLU A 78 -3.34 -11.69 5.35
N GLY A 79 -2.47 -10.81 4.85
CA GLY A 79 -1.06 -10.76 5.26
C GLY A 79 -0.74 -9.83 6.43
N SER A 80 -1.74 -9.24 7.08
CA SER A 80 -1.55 -8.33 8.23
C SER A 80 -0.80 -8.98 9.40
N GLN A 81 -0.84 -10.31 9.50
CA GLN A 81 -0.17 -11.09 10.55
C GLN A 81 1.30 -11.44 10.22
N VAL A 82 1.75 -11.23 8.98
CA VAL A 82 3.07 -11.73 8.54
C VAL A 82 4.19 -11.07 9.33
N MET A 83 4.15 -9.75 9.53
CA MET A 83 5.21 -9.06 10.27
C MET A 83 5.24 -9.42 11.76
N GLY A 84 4.09 -9.68 12.38
CA GLY A 84 4.04 -10.23 13.74
C GLY A 84 4.65 -11.63 13.82
N SER A 85 4.43 -12.46 12.79
CA SER A 85 5.05 -13.79 12.69
C SER A 85 6.57 -13.70 12.48
N VAL A 86 7.06 -12.76 11.66
CA VAL A 86 8.49 -12.50 11.46
C VAL A 86 9.15 -12.06 12.78
N MET A 87 8.51 -11.14 13.52
CA MET A 87 8.99 -10.70 14.84
C MET A 87 9.12 -11.89 15.80
N ALA A 88 8.07 -12.72 15.89
CA ALA A 88 8.05 -13.88 16.78
C ALA A 88 9.17 -14.89 16.45
N LEU A 89 9.45 -15.11 15.17
CA LEU A 89 10.56 -15.96 14.72
C LEU A 89 11.92 -15.34 15.08
N GLN A 90 12.11 -14.04 14.84
CA GLN A 90 13.37 -13.34 15.14
C GLN A 90 13.70 -13.36 16.64
N HIS A 91 12.69 -13.28 17.50
CA HIS A 91 12.86 -13.34 18.95
C HIS A 91 12.79 -14.76 19.53
N GLY A 92 12.58 -15.78 18.70
CA GLY A 92 12.50 -17.18 19.15
C GLY A 92 11.31 -17.49 20.05
N TRP A 93 10.21 -16.72 19.96
CA TRP A 93 9.01 -16.91 20.80
C TRP A 93 8.38 -18.29 20.62
N LEU A 94 8.54 -18.89 19.45
CA LEU A 94 8.02 -20.21 19.09
C LEU A 94 9.03 -21.35 19.31
N ALA A 95 10.23 -21.07 19.83
CA ALA A 95 11.28 -22.09 19.97
C ALA A 95 10.98 -23.11 21.09
N ASN A 96 10.28 -22.67 22.14
CA ASN A 96 10.02 -23.47 23.34
C ASN A 96 8.53 -23.68 23.64
N THR A 97 7.64 -23.14 22.80
CA THR A 97 6.19 -23.22 22.98
C THR A 97 5.56 -23.70 21.67
N PRO A 98 4.76 -24.77 21.68
CA PRO A 98 4.11 -25.29 20.48
C PRO A 98 2.92 -24.42 20.04
N GLU A 99 2.44 -23.51 20.88
CA GLU A 99 1.30 -22.65 20.60
C GLU A 99 1.70 -21.49 19.67
N PRO A 100 0.94 -21.25 18.59
CA PRO A 100 1.19 -20.12 17.69
C PRO A 100 0.88 -18.80 18.40
N VAL A 101 1.48 -17.71 17.90
CA VAL A 101 1.11 -16.36 18.34
C VAL A 101 -0.38 -16.13 18.02
N GLU A 102 -1.13 -15.68 19.02
CA GLU A 102 -2.53 -15.32 18.84
C GLU A 102 -2.65 -13.94 18.17
N PHE A 103 -3.48 -13.85 17.13
CA PHE A 103 -3.76 -12.61 16.42
C PHE A 103 -5.23 -12.25 16.56
N VAL A 104 -5.50 -11.00 16.96
CA VAL A 104 -6.85 -10.46 17.10
C VAL A 104 -7.11 -9.44 16.01
N VAL A 105 -8.21 -9.60 15.26
CA VAL A 105 -8.63 -8.65 14.22
C VAL A 105 -9.28 -7.44 14.88
N LYS A 106 -8.85 -6.24 14.47
CA LYS A 106 -9.37 -4.95 14.98
C LYS A 106 -9.89 -4.02 13.88
N ASP A 107 -9.80 -4.38 12.60
CA ASP A 107 -10.32 -3.68 11.42
C ASP A 107 -9.75 -2.29 11.10
N SER A 108 -9.50 -1.46 12.10
CA SER A 108 -9.07 -0.07 11.91
C SER A 108 -7.89 0.31 12.80
N PHE A 109 -7.12 1.30 12.35
CA PHE A 109 -6.01 1.82 13.13
C PHE A 109 -6.47 2.39 14.48
N LYS A 110 -7.66 3.01 14.55
CA LYS A 110 -8.22 3.48 15.83
C LYS A 110 -8.45 2.32 16.79
N ASN A 111 -9.10 1.25 16.34
CA ASN A 111 -9.37 0.09 17.17
C ASN A 111 -8.10 -0.62 17.62
N LEU A 112 -7.04 -0.62 16.79
CA LEU A 112 -5.73 -1.12 17.21
C LEU A 112 -5.17 -0.32 18.39
N ARG A 113 -5.23 1.00 18.33
CA ARG A 113 -4.79 1.89 19.44
C ARG A 113 -5.67 1.76 20.68
N ASP A 114 -6.98 1.69 20.51
CA ASP A 114 -7.91 1.47 21.63
C ASP A 114 -7.61 0.12 22.33
N SER A 115 -7.27 -0.92 21.55
CA SER A 115 -7.11 -2.28 22.06
C SER A 115 -5.91 -2.51 22.98
N VAL A 116 -4.85 -1.72 22.82
CA VAL A 116 -3.70 -1.79 23.75
C VAL A 116 -3.97 -0.99 25.03
N ASN A 117 -4.92 -0.06 24.98
CA ASN A 117 -5.34 0.74 26.14
C ASN A 117 -6.42 0.04 26.96
N ASP A 118 -7.31 -0.72 26.31
CA ASP A 118 -8.34 -1.53 26.98
C ASP A 118 -7.86 -2.92 27.44
N GLY A 119 -6.65 -3.32 27.01
CA GLY A 119 -6.01 -4.59 27.38
C GLY A 119 -6.50 -5.80 26.58
N SER A 120 -7.32 -5.61 25.55
CA SER A 120 -7.77 -6.68 24.66
C SER A 120 -6.69 -7.15 23.68
N THR A 121 -5.62 -6.38 23.49
CA THR A 121 -4.39 -6.85 22.84
C THR A 121 -3.16 -6.40 23.61
N ALA A 122 -2.08 -7.18 23.54
CA ALA A 122 -0.82 -6.85 24.21
C ALA A 122 0.00 -5.78 23.46
N ALA A 123 -0.05 -5.81 22.13
CA ALA A 123 0.62 -4.88 21.24
C ALA A 123 -0.01 -4.93 19.84
N PHE A 124 0.22 -3.89 19.05
CA PHE A 124 0.00 -3.90 17.60
C PHE A 124 1.24 -3.38 16.88
N MET A 125 1.32 -3.64 15.57
CA MET A 125 2.36 -3.10 14.69
C MET A 125 1.71 -2.20 13.65
N TRP A 126 2.32 -1.06 13.36
CA TRP A 126 1.87 -0.13 12.33
C TRP A 126 3.04 0.70 11.80
N GLU A 127 2.83 1.41 10.70
CA GLU A 127 3.84 2.29 10.12
C GLU A 127 4.22 3.41 11.11
N TRP A 128 5.52 3.72 11.17
CA TRP A 128 6.13 4.61 12.15
C TRP A 128 5.58 6.03 12.08
N PHE A 129 5.61 6.67 10.90
CA PHE A 129 5.18 8.07 10.74
C PHE A 129 3.67 8.24 10.97
N THR A 130 2.85 7.28 10.55
CA THR A 130 1.41 7.26 10.84
C THR A 130 1.12 7.10 12.33
N THR A 131 1.99 6.41 13.07
CA THR A 131 1.82 6.19 14.52
C THR A 131 2.41 7.31 15.37
N LYS A 132 3.42 8.02 14.85
CA LYS A 132 4.18 9.02 15.59
C LYS A 132 3.33 10.08 16.31
N PRO A 133 2.27 10.67 15.73
CA PRO A 133 1.45 11.66 16.44
C PRO A 133 0.79 11.11 17.71
N TYR A 134 0.37 9.84 17.69
CA TYR A 134 -0.27 9.14 18.82
C TYR A 134 0.75 8.70 19.87
N GLN A 135 2.00 8.46 19.44
CA GLN A 135 3.10 8.27 20.37
C GLN A 135 3.47 9.60 21.06
N ASP A 136 3.57 10.69 20.29
CA ASP A 136 3.93 12.02 20.79
C ASP A 136 2.89 12.55 21.79
N SER A 137 1.60 12.25 21.58
CA SER A 137 0.51 12.59 22.51
C SER A 137 0.47 11.71 23.77
N GLY A 138 1.18 10.58 23.77
CA GLY A 138 1.14 9.58 24.83
C GLY A 138 -0.05 8.61 24.76
N GLU A 139 -0.86 8.64 23.70
CA GLU A 139 -1.98 7.70 23.48
C GLU A 139 -1.51 6.26 23.31
N VAL A 140 -0.34 6.05 22.69
CA VAL A 140 0.29 4.74 22.55
C VAL A 140 1.77 4.81 22.92
N LYS A 141 2.33 3.67 23.37
CA LYS A 141 3.74 3.56 23.74
C LYS A 141 4.53 2.78 22.70
N PHE A 142 5.62 3.36 22.22
CA PHE A 142 6.58 2.65 21.39
C PHE A 142 7.37 1.62 22.23
N ILE A 143 7.36 0.36 21.81
CA ILE A 143 8.06 -0.74 22.50
C ILE A 143 9.13 -1.43 21.65
N GLY A 144 9.15 -1.18 20.33
CA GLY A 144 10.10 -1.82 19.41
C GLY A 144 9.69 -1.66 17.95
N ASN A 145 10.60 -1.98 17.04
CA ASN A 145 10.38 -1.96 15.60
C ASN A 145 10.88 -3.26 14.96
N VAL A 146 10.32 -3.60 13.80
CA VAL A 146 10.81 -4.69 12.96
C VAL A 146 10.89 -4.17 11.54
N PRO A 147 12.11 -3.96 11.01
CA PRO A 147 12.26 -3.60 9.60
C PRO A 147 11.83 -4.78 8.72
N THR A 148 11.17 -4.48 7.60
CA THR A 148 10.85 -5.50 6.61
C THR A 148 12.15 -6.03 6.00
N PRO A 149 12.40 -7.35 5.98
CA PRO A 149 13.62 -7.91 5.41
C PRO A 149 13.58 -7.96 3.87
N TRP A 150 12.48 -7.53 3.26
CA TRP A 150 12.25 -7.42 1.82
C TRP A 150 11.81 -6.00 1.44
N SER A 151 11.81 -5.70 0.14
CA SER A 151 11.20 -4.48 -0.41
C SER A 151 9.73 -4.41 -0.01
N SER A 152 9.31 -3.29 0.61
CA SER A 152 7.99 -3.19 1.23
C SER A 152 6.84 -3.14 0.22
N TRP A 153 7.06 -2.53 -0.95
CA TRP A 153 6.02 -2.31 -1.97
C TRP A 153 6.38 -2.94 -3.31
N VAL A 154 5.36 -3.45 -4.01
CA VAL A 154 5.45 -3.98 -5.37
C VAL A 154 4.28 -3.46 -6.22
N VAL A 155 4.52 -3.34 -7.53
CA VAL A 155 3.47 -3.10 -8.52
C VAL A 155 3.12 -4.42 -9.18
N VAL A 156 1.84 -4.79 -9.17
CA VAL A 156 1.36 -6.03 -9.79
C VAL A 156 0.16 -5.77 -10.69
N ALA A 157 0.00 -6.58 -11.71
CA ALA A 157 -1.11 -6.52 -12.66
C ALA A 157 -1.78 -7.89 -12.76
N SER A 158 -3.09 -7.90 -13.06
CA SER A 158 -3.81 -9.15 -13.27
C SER A 158 -3.33 -9.86 -14.55
N PRO A 159 -2.92 -11.15 -14.49
CA PRO A 159 -2.53 -11.91 -15.68
C PRO A 159 -3.73 -12.28 -16.57
N GLU A 160 -4.95 -12.21 -16.04
CA GLU A 160 -6.19 -12.62 -16.71
C GLU A 160 -6.94 -11.47 -17.40
N GLU A 161 -6.46 -10.23 -17.30
CA GLU A 161 -7.06 -9.12 -18.03
C GLU A 161 -6.56 -9.19 -19.49
N VAL A 162 -7.27 -10.03 -20.25
CA VAL A 162 -7.02 -10.35 -21.66
C VAL A 162 -7.57 -9.28 -22.60
N ASN A 163 -8.18 -8.20 -22.09
CA ASN A 163 -8.66 -7.14 -22.97
C ASN A 163 -7.48 -6.28 -23.43
N PRO A 164 -7.05 -6.41 -24.71
CA PRO A 164 -5.93 -5.64 -25.23
C PRO A 164 -6.20 -4.12 -25.19
N ASP A 165 -7.45 -3.68 -25.02
CA ASP A 165 -7.84 -2.28 -24.92
C ASP A 165 -7.70 -1.68 -23.50
N VAL A 166 -7.58 -2.52 -22.46
CA VAL A 166 -7.53 -2.12 -21.04
C VAL A 166 -6.12 -2.24 -20.48
N LEU A 167 -5.53 -3.44 -20.54
CA LEU A 167 -4.10 -3.68 -20.29
C LEU A 167 -3.33 -3.65 -21.61
N VAL A 168 -3.39 -2.51 -22.32
CA VAL A 168 -2.51 -2.31 -23.47
C VAL A 168 -1.06 -2.30 -22.93
N PRO A 169 -0.17 -3.22 -23.35
CA PRO A 169 1.19 -3.29 -22.80
C PRO A 169 1.96 -1.97 -22.90
N SER A 170 1.67 -1.15 -23.92
CA SER A 170 2.25 0.18 -24.10
C SER A 170 1.79 1.19 -23.06
N ARG A 171 0.52 1.16 -22.62
CA ARG A 171 0.02 2.06 -21.56
C ARG A 171 0.60 1.71 -20.20
N LEU A 172 0.64 0.42 -19.87
CA LEU A 172 1.29 -0.04 -18.64
C LEU A 172 2.77 0.33 -18.64
N THR A 173 3.45 0.16 -19.76
CA THR A 173 4.87 0.53 -19.92
C THR A 173 5.08 2.04 -19.80
N ASP A 174 4.23 2.87 -20.41
CA ASP A 174 4.30 4.33 -20.28
C ASP A 174 4.06 4.77 -18.83
N PHE A 175 3.02 4.22 -18.17
CA PHE A 175 2.75 4.47 -16.76
C PHE A 175 3.94 4.09 -15.88
N LEU A 176 4.46 2.86 -16.00
CA LEU A 176 5.58 2.38 -15.20
C LEU A 176 6.84 3.22 -15.42
N LYS A 177 7.12 3.60 -16.67
CA LYS A 177 8.27 4.46 -17.01
C LYS A 177 8.15 5.85 -16.37
N LYS A 178 6.97 6.47 -16.46
CA LYS A 178 6.74 7.80 -15.86
C LYS A 178 6.71 7.75 -14.34
N LEU A 179 6.14 6.69 -13.76
CA LEU A 179 6.17 6.44 -12.32
C LEU A 179 7.61 6.29 -11.83
N ASP A 180 8.44 5.51 -12.52
CA ASP A 180 9.86 5.36 -12.21
C ASP A 180 10.59 6.71 -12.23
N GLN A 181 10.36 7.53 -13.27
CA GLN A 181 10.92 8.88 -13.34
C GLN A 181 10.46 9.77 -12.20
N SER A 182 9.17 9.74 -11.86
CA SER A 182 8.60 10.48 -10.73
C SER A 182 9.21 10.04 -9.40
N ILE A 183 9.35 8.73 -9.18
CA ILE A 183 9.99 8.16 -8.00
C ILE A 183 11.44 8.64 -7.89
N HIS A 184 12.22 8.66 -8.97
CA HIS A 184 13.59 9.16 -8.95
C HIS A 184 13.66 10.67 -8.66
N GLN A 185 12.76 11.45 -9.26
CA GLN A 185 12.69 12.90 -9.02
C GLN A 185 12.30 13.23 -7.57
N PHE A 186 11.33 12.50 -7.02
CA PHE A 186 10.92 12.58 -5.62
C PHE A 186 12.01 12.06 -4.67
N GLY A 187 12.68 11.00 -5.11
CA GLY A 187 13.57 10.13 -4.38
C GLY A 187 15.03 10.56 -4.35
N ILE A 188 15.34 11.81 -4.71
CA ILE A 188 16.57 12.56 -4.37
C ILE A 188 17.61 12.70 -5.52
N GLU A 189 17.89 13.96 -5.90
CA GLU A 189 19.21 14.38 -6.41
C GLU A 189 20.17 14.86 -5.27
N LYS A 190 19.72 15.16 -4.03
CA LYS A 190 20.55 15.82 -2.96
C LYS A 190 20.31 15.52 -1.46
N GLY A 191 20.05 14.29 -1.03
CA GLY A 191 19.75 13.87 0.36
C GLY A 191 18.49 14.47 1.04
N VAL A 192 17.91 15.55 0.52
CA VAL A 192 16.80 16.29 1.12
C VAL A 192 15.65 16.39 0.13
N ARG A 193 14.44 15.98 0.54
CA ARG A 193 13.23 16.15 -0.27
C ARG A 193 13.00 17.65 -0.50
N LYS A 194 12.65 18.02 -1.73
CA LYS A 194 12.33 19.41 -2.04
C LYS A 194 11.13 19.89 -1.19
N PRO A 195 11.10 21.17 -0.77
CA PRO A 195 10.05 21.69 0.11
C PRO A 195 8.63 21.42 -0.38
N GLU A 196 8.40 21.48 -1.69
CA GLU A 196 7.10 21.22 -2.32
C GLU A 196 6.60 19.79 -2.07
N HIS A 197 7.49 18.79 -2.02
CA HIS A 197 7.10 17.41 -1.71
C HIS A 197 6.72 17.26 -0.24
N VAL A 198 7.43 17.97 0.65
CA VAL A 198 7.14 17.96 2.09
C VAL A 198 5.81 18.65 2.36
N GLU A 199 5.57 19.80 1.75
CA GLU A 199 4.31 20.53 1.87
C GLU A 199 3.14 19.73 1.30
N TYR A 200 3.33 19.06 0.16
CA TYR A 200 2.32 18.16 -0.40
C TYR A 200 1.93 17.06 0.60
N ILE A 201 2.90 16.39 1.21
CA ILE A 201 2.63 15.32 2.19
C ILE A 201 1.82 15.84 3.36
N LYS A 202 2.22 16.98 3.94
CA LYS A 202 1.53 17.60 5.07
C LYS A 202 0.09 17.96 4.73
N ASN A 203 -0.13 18.63 3.60
CA ASN A 203 -1.47 19.08 3.22
C ASN A 203 -2.41 17.93 2.84
N ARG A 204 -1.87 16.76 2.49
CA ARG A 204 -2.64 15.64 1.95
C ARG A 204 -2.90 14.53 2.96
N PHE A 205 -1.97 14.27 3.88
CA PHE A 205 -1.97 13.10 4.76
C PHE A 205 -1.91 13.43 6.26
N GLU A 206 -1.65 14.69 6.64
CA GLU A 206 -1.74 15.19 8.03
C GLU A 206 -3.01 16.02 8.22
#